data_AF-A0A0W0F056-F1
#
_entry.id   AF-A0A0W0F056-F1
#
_cell.length_a   1.000
_cell.length_b   1.000
_cell.length_c   1.000
_cell.angle_alpha   90.00
_cell.angle_beta   90.00
_cell.angle_gamma   90.00
#
_symmetry.space_group_name_H-M   'P 1'
#
loop_
_entity.id
_entity.type
_entity.pdbx_description
1 polymer ?
#
loop_
_entity_poly.entity_id
_entity_poly.type
_entity_poly.pdbx_seq_one_letter_code
_entity_poly.pdbx_strand_id
1 'polypeptide(L)'
;MANITNNWVKIQKVLEWMEYATKNEMSRLELVKKSHLEANWEEFKKELTACFPEAVADYEGSRDKLERIVLKYKLISADGLDKALAFNRAFKIEVQKLLLAKLNPLISNVKAVKLYVMTFEKRLMHEALSKARRVCAPDLHG
;
A
#
# COMPACT_ATOMS: atom_id res chain seq x y z
N MET A 1 -4.53 -33.99 -15.39
CA MET A 1 -3.15 -33.48 -15.14
C MET A 1 -2.82 -32.18 -15.89
N ALA A 2 -3.42 -31.87 -17.06
CA ALA A 2 -3.05 -30.69 -17.86
C ALA A 2 -3.31 -29.29 -17.24
N ASN A 3 -4.22 -29.17 -16.28
CA ASN A 3 -4.67 -27.86 -15.77
C ASN A 3 -3.71 -27.25 -14.71
N ILE A 4 -2.94 -28.09 -14.02
CA ILE A 4 -2.07 -27.70 -12.90
C ILE A 4 -0.79 -27.03 -13.42
N THR A 5 -0.14 -27.63 -14.42
CA THR A 5 1.02 -27.06 -15.12
C THR A 5 0.68 -25.73 -15.80
N ASN A 6 -0.55 -25.60 -16.31
CA ASN A 6 -1.03 -24.40 -17.00
C ASN A 6 -1.14 -23.18 -16.04
N ASN A 7 -1.67 -23.39 -14.83
CA ASN A 7 -1.80 -22.33 -13.83
C ASN A 7 -0.43 -21.79 -13.38
N TRP A 8 0.54 -22.66 -13.13
CA TRP A 8 1.88 -22.25 -12.75
C TRP A 8 2.54 -21.40 -13.84
N VAL A 9 2.45 -21.81 -15.11
CA VAL A 9 2.99 -21.05 -16.25
C VAL A 9 2.36 -19.65 -16.35
N LYS A 10 1.04 -19.54 -16.16
CA LYS A 10 0.34 -18.23 -16.13
C LYS A 10 0.89 -17.31 -15.04
N ILE A 11 1.08 -17.84 -13.82
CA ILE A 11 1.63 -17.08 -12.69
C ILE A 11 3.05 -16.61 -13.01
N GLN A 12 3.91 -17.49 -13.52
CA GLN A 12 5.29 -17.11 -13.89
C GLN A 12 5.31 -16.03 -14.98
N LYS A 13 4.45 -16.13 -16.00
CA LYS A 13 4.33 -15.11 -17.05
C LYS A 13 3.88 -13.75 -16.52
N VAL A 14 2.93 -13.71 -15.58
CA VAL A 14 2.54 -12.46 -14.92
C VAL A 14 3.73 -11.85 -14.17
N LEU A 15 4.48 -12.64 -13.41
CA LEU A 15 5.64 -12.16 -12.65
C LEU A 15 6.79 -11.70 -13.56
N GLU A 16 6.91 -12.28 -14.76
CA GLU A 16 7.86 -11.84 -15.79
C GLU A 16 7.51 -10.47 -16.36
N TRP A 17 6.21 -10.18 -16.53
CA TRP A 17 5.72 -8.92 -17.09
C TRP A 17 5.60 -7.78 -16.07
N MET A 18 5.73 -8.09 -14.78
CA MET A 18 5.72 -7.06 -13.73
C MET A 18 7.02 -6.25 -13.73
N GLU A 19 6.88 -4.95 -13.45
CA GLU A 19 8.02 -4.12 -13.09
C GLU A 19 8.75 -4.68 -11.87
N TYR A 20 10.06 -4.44 -11.81
CA TYR A 20 10.94 -5.01 -10.78
C TYR A 20 10.45 -4.74 -9.35
N ALA A 21 9.95 -3.54 -9.07
CA ALA A 21 9.41 -3.18 -7.76
C ALA A 21 8.17 -4.01 -7.39
N THR A 22 7.19 -4.08 -8.29
CA THR A 22 5.96 -4.88 -8.14
C THR A 22 6.28 -6.37 -7.98
N LYS A 23 7.23 -6.87 -8.76
CA LYS A 23 7.70 -8.26 -8.69
C LYS A 23 8.33 -8.59 -7.33
N ASN A 24 9.17 -7.70 -6.79
CA ASN A 24 9.78 -7.86 -5.46
C ASN A 24 8.75 -7.85 -4.32
N GLU A 25 7.63 -7.15 -4.51
CA GLU A 25 6.54 -7.20 -3.55
C GLU A 25 5.77 -8.52 -3.64
N MET A 26 5.49 -8.99 -4.85
CA MET A 26 4.78 -10.25 -5.09
C MET A 26 5.60 -11.49 -4.70
N SER A 27 6.93 -11.45 -4.85
CA SER A 27 7.81 -12.58 -4.50
C SER A 27 7.82 -12.90 -3.01
N ARG A 28 7.30 -12.01 -2.17
CA ARG A 28 7.18 -12.23 -0.72
C ARG A 28 5.97 -13.09 -0.36
N LEU A 29 4.97 -13.20 -1.24
CA LEU A 29 3.76 -14.00 -1.02
C LEU A 29 4.08 -15.49 -1.11
N GLU A 30 3.59 -16.25 -0.13
CA GLU A 30 3.77 -17.71 -0.09
C GLU A 30 3.13 -18.40 -1.31
N LEU A 31 2.07 -17.83 -1.85
CA LEU A 31 1.35 -18.35 -3.01
C LEU A 31 2.16 -18.29 -4.31
N VAL A 32 3.09 -17.34 -4.41
CA VAL A 32 4.04 -17.20 -5.53
C VAL A 32 5.20 -18.19 -5.42
N LYS A 33 5.49 -18.67 -4.20
CA LYS A 33 6.53 -19.67 -3.92
C LYS A 33 6.05 -21.11 -4.10
N LYS A 34 4.74 -21.33 -4.24
CA LYS A 34 4.13 -22.66 -4.43
C LYS A 34 4.67 -23.35 -5.68
N SER A 35 4.84 -24.67 -5.58
CA SER A 35 5.34 -25.49 -6.69
C SER A 35 4.32 -25.56 -7.83
N HIS A 36 4.77 -26.06 -8.99
CA HIS A 36 3.89 -26.25 -10.15
C HIS A 36 2.70 -27.17 -9.86
N LEU A 37 2.77 -28.03 -8.83
CA LEU A 37 1.69 -28.95 -8.43
C LEU A 37 0.61 -28.27 -7.56
N GLU A 38 0.94 -27.16 -6.92
CA GLU A 38 0.09 -26.46 -5.94
C GLU A 38 -0.38 -25.09 -6.44
N ALA A 39 0.03 -24.71 -7.65
CA ALA A 39 -0.28 -23.43 -8.25
C ALA A 39 -1.78 -23.28 -8.54
N ASN A 40 -2.40 -22.29 -7.90
CA ASN A 40 -3.81 -21.95 -8.08
C ASN A 40 -3.95 -20.54 -8.66
N TRP A 41 -4.43 -20.48 -9.91
CA TRP A 41 -4.60 -19.22 -10.63
C TRP A 41 -5.66 -18.30 -10.00
N GLU A 42 -6.75 -18.86 -9.48
CA GLU A 42 -7.83 -18.06 -8.89
C GLU A 42 -7.42 -17.46 -7.54
N GLU A 43 -6.69 -18.21 -6.72
CA GLU A 43 -6.09 -17.69 -5.48
C GLU A 43 -5.07 -16.59 -5.78
N PHE A 44 -4.20 -16.80 -6.79
CA PHE A 44 -3.23 -15.80 -7.20
C PHE A 44 -3.89 -14.49 -7.66
N LYS A 45 -4.96 -14.54 -8.48
CA LYS A 45 -5.70 -13.34 -8.89
C LYS A 45 -6.32 -12.59 -7.71
N LYS A 46 -6.85 -13.32 -6.72
CA LYS A 46 -7.42 -12.73 -5.51
C LYS A 46 -6.35 -12.02 -4.68
N GLU A 47 -5.20 -12.66 -4.45
CA GLU A 47 -4.09 -12.02 -3.75
C GLU A 47 -3.54 -10.81 -4.53
N LEU A 48 -3.36 -10.95 -5.85
CA LEU A 48 -2.89 -9.87 -6.70
C LEU A 48 -3.81 -8.64 -6.60
N THR A 49 -5.12 -8.85 -6.65
CA THR A 49 -6.13 -7.80 -6.49
C THR A 49 -6.13 -7.21 -5.08
N ALA A 50 -5.87 -8.02 -4.05
CA ALA A 50 -5.76 -7.56 -2.67
C ALA A 50 -4.47 -6.77 -2.41
N CYS A 51 -3.38 -7.10 -3.11
CA CYS A 51 -2.11 -6.39 -3.05
C CYS A 51 -2.14 -5.05 -3.79
N PHE A 52 -2.84 -5.00 -4.94
CA PHE A 52 -2.95 -3.82 -5.78
C PHE A 52 -4.41 -3.41 -6.06
N PRO A 53 -5.20 -3.11 -5.02
CA PRO A 53 -6.59 -2.69 -5.19
C PRO A 53 -6.72 -1.40 -6.02
N GLU A 54 -5.66 -0.58 -6.11
CA GLU A 54 -5.57 0.61 -6.95
C GLU A 54 -5.69 0.34 -8.44
N ALA A 55 -5.19 -0.81 -8.92
CA ALA A 55 -5.26 -1.19 -10.33
C ALA A 55 -6.68 -1.62 -10.73
N VAL A 56 -7.53 -1.87 -9.73
CA VAL A 56 -8.90 -2.40 -9.90
C VAL A 56 -9.97 -1.39 -9.46
N ALA A 57 -9.61 -0.36 -8.68
CA ALA A 57 -10.57 0.53 -8.04
C ALA A 57 -10.99 1.75 -8.87
N ASP A 58 -12.28 2.12 -8.75
CA ASP A 58 -12.92 3.32 -9.28
C ASP A 58 -12.02 4.56 -9.26
N TYR A 59 -12.03 5.31 -10.36
CA TYR A 59 -11.16 6.48 -10.57
C TYR A 59 -11.45 7.65 -9.62
N GLU A 60 -12.58 7.64 -8.92
CA GLU A 60 -12.98 8.70 -7.99
C GLU A 60 -12.53 8.40 -6.55
N GLY A 61 -11.89 9.37 -5.92
CA GLY A 61 -11.52 9.31 -4.50
C GLY A 61 -12.67 9.71 -3.60
N SER A 62 -12.77 9.08 -2.43
CA SER A 62 -13.81 9.32 -1.43
C SER A 62 -13.21 9.67 -0.06
N ARG A 63 -13.66 10.79 0.52
CA ARG A 63 -13.28 11.19 1.89
C ARG A 63 -13.70 10.11 2.91
N ASP A 64 -14.91 9.59 2.80
CA ASP A 64 -15.42 8.56 3.70
C ASP A 64 -14.59 7.28 3.61
N LYS A 65 -14.16 6.91 2.40
CA LYS A 65 -13.27 5.76 2.20
C LYS A 65 -11.90 5.99 2.83
N LEU A 66 -11.34 7.19 2.68
CA LEU A 66 -10.08 7.55 3.35
C LEU A 66 -10.21 7.47 4.88
N GLU A 67 -11.29 7.99 5.45
CA GLU A 67 -11.55 7.92 6.89
C GLU A 67 -11.74 6.48 7.38
N ARG A 68 -12.44 5.64 6.61
CA ARG A 68 -12.53 4.19 6.89
C ARG A 68 -11.17 3.50 6.88
N ILE A 69 -10.27 3.86 5.96
CA ILE A 69 -8.89 3.35 5.95
C ILE A 69 -8.16 3.77 7.23
N VAL A 70 -8.22 5.05 7.61
CA VAL A 70 -7.58 5.56 8.84
C VAL A 70 -8.09 4.82 10.08
N LEU A 71 -9.40 4.59 10.17
CA LEU A 71 -10.02 3.85 11.27
C LEU A 71 -9.60 2.38 11.30
N LYS A 72 -9.59 1.71 10.14
CA LYS A 72 -9.20 0.29 10.01
C LYS A 72 -7.79 0.04 10.52
N TYR A 73 -6.85 0.95 10.25
CA TYR A 73 -5.44 0.76 10.56
C TYR A 73 -4.99 1.47 11.85
N LYS A 74 -5.89 2.10 12.62
CA LYS A 74 -5.56 2.89 13.82
C LYS A 74 -4.63 2.13 14.80
N LEU A 75 -3.82 2.90 15.53
CA LEU A 75 -2.82 2.43 16.50
C LEU A 75 -1.77 1.53 15.84
N ILE A 76 -1.02 2.11 14.90
CA ILE A 76 0.19 1.48 14.36
C ILE A 76 1.35 1.76 15.31
N SER A 77 1.88 0.70 15.93
CA SER A 77 3.04 0.75 16.83
C SER A 77 4.36 0.61 16.06
N ALA A 78 5.48 0.75 16.76
CA ALA A 78 6.83 0.62 16.19
C ALA A 78 7.09 -0.77 15.57
N ASP A 79 6.53 -1.82 16.16
CA ASP A 79 6.69 -3.21 15.69
C ASP A 79 5.72 -3.57 14.55
N GLY A 80 4.79 -2.68 14.22
CA GLY A 80 3.71 -2.89 13.25
C GLY A 80 4.09 -2.65 11.80
N LEU A 81 5.28 -3.10 11.34
CA LEU A 81 5.79 -2.78 10.01
C LEU A 81 4.83 -3.21 8.88
N ASP A 82 4.34 -4.44 8.90
CA ASP A 82 3.42 -4.94 7.86
C ASP A 82 2.11 -4.16 7.83
N LYS A 83 1.60 -3.82 9.02
CA LYS A 83 0.40 -2.98 9.19
C LYS A 83 0.65 -1.56 8.64
N ALA A 84 1.83 -1.00 8.89
CA ALA A 84 2.25 0.31 8.36
C ALA A 84 2.37 0.30 6.84
N LEU A 85 2.99 -0.73 6.26
CA LEU A 85 3.12 -0.86 4.80
C LEU A 85 1.75 -0.99 4.11
N ALA A 86 0.87 -1.84 4.66
CA ALA A 86 -0.49 -1.99 4.14
C ALA A 86 -1.30 -0.69 4.25
N PHE A 87 -1.19 0.01 5.38
CA PHE A 87 -1.80 1.32 5.56
C PHE A 87 -1.28 2.35 4.56
N ASN A 88 0.04 2.47 4.41
CA ASN A 88 0.67 3.45 3.54
C ASN A 88 0.22 3.29 2.09
N ARG A 89 0.10 2.05 1.60
CA ARG A 89 -0.45 1.76 0.28
C ARG A 89 -1.89 2.25 0.16
N ALA A 90 -2.78 1.73 1.01
CA ALA A 90 -4.21 2.06 0.97
C ALA A 90 -4.46 3.57 1.09
N PHE A 91 -3.76 4.23 2.02
CA PHE A 91 -3.88 5.67 2.26
C PHE A 91 -3.37 6.48 1.07
N LYS A 92 -2.18 6.17 0.54
CA LYS A 92 -1.58 6.88 -0.59
C LYS A 92 -2.49 6.86 -1.81
N ILE A 93 -3.03 5.69 -2.14
CA ILE A 93 -3.93 5.51 -3.29
C ILE A 93 -5.14 6.42 -3.17
N GLU A 94 -5.83 6.38 -2.03
CA GLU A 94 -7.07 7.12 -1.84
C GLU A 94 -6.81 8.64 -1.74
N VAL A 95 -5.74 9.06 -1.06
CA VAL A 95 -5.33 10.48 -1.01
C VAL A 95 -4.93 11.00 -2.37
N GLN A 96 -4.21 10.22 -3.20
CA GLN A 96 -3.85 10.65 -4.54
C GLN A 96 -5.07 10.89 -5.41
N LYS A 97 -6.10 10.03 -5.33
CA LYS A 97 -7.38 10.25 -6.02
C LYS A 97 -8.06 11.56 -5.58
N LEU A 98 -8.02 11.86 -4.28
CA LEU A 98 -8.61 13.10 -3.74
C LEU A 98 -7.79 14.36 -4.09
N LEU A 99 -6.46 14.26 -4.17
CA LEU A 99 -5.56 15.37 -4.52
C LEU A 99 -5.56 15.66 -6.03
N LEU A 100 -5.66 14.63 -6.87
CA LEU A 100 -5.63 14.73 -8.34
C LEU A 100 -7.02 14.90 -8.97
N ALA A 101 -8.06 15.09 -8.15
CA ALA A 101 -9.41 15.34 -8.64
C ALA A 101 -9.43 16.59 -9.54
N LYS A 102 -9.65 16.37 -10.85
CA LYS A 102 -9.31 17.26 -11.98
C LYS A 102 -9.78 18.73 -11.89
N LEU A 103 -10.79 19.04 -11.08
CA LEU A 103 -11.33 20.40 -10.98
C LEU A 103 -11.14 21.06 -9.61
N ASN A 104 -11.01 20.29 -8.52
CA ASN A 104 -10.82 20.83 -7.17
C ASN A 104 -10.27 19.72 -6.27
N PRO A 105 -9.11 19.91 -5.61
CA PRO A 105 -8.63 18.97 -4.62
C PRO A 105 -9.70 18.76 -3.54
N LEU A 106 -10.13 17.52 -3.39
CA LEU A 106 -11.14 17.14 -2.40
C LEU A 106 -10.52 17.05 -1.00
N ILE A 107 -9.22 17.25 -0.84
CA ILE A 107 -8.57 17.33 0.47
C ILE A 107 -7.37 18.27 0.41
N SER A 108 -7.09 19.00 1.49
CA SER A 108 -5.85 19.76 1.62
C SER A 108 -4.71 18.88 2.14
N ASN A 109 -3.47 19.22 1.78
CA ASN A 109 -2.28 18.52 2.28
C ASN A 109 -2.24 18.49 3.82
N VAL A 110 -2.59 19.60 4.47
CA VAL A 110 -2.65 19.69 5.93
C VAL A 110 -3.63 18.65 6.52
N LYS A 111 -4.82 18.51 5.92
CA LYS A 111 -5.81 17.54 6.39
C LYS A 111 -5.36 16.10 6.12
N ALA A 112 -4.75 15.83 4.96
CA ALA A 112 -4.19 14.52 4.63
C ALA A 112 -3.07 14.12 5.62
N VAL A 113 -2.13 15.02 5.91
CA VAL A 113 -1.06 14.78 6.89
C VAL A 113 -1.65 14.52 8.28
N LYS A 114 -2.63 15.32 8.71
CA LYS A 114 -3.29 15.12 10.01
C LYS A 114 -3.92 13.72 10.12
N LEU A 115 -4.66 13.29 9.10
CA LEU A 115 -5.27 11.96 9.05
C LEU A 115 -4.22 10.85 9.10
N TYR A 116 -3.13 10.99 8.35
CA TYR A 116 -2.02 10.03 8.34
C TYR A 116 -1.36 9.89 9.72
N VAL A 117 -0.99 11.00 10.34
CA VAL A 117 -0.35 11.02 11.68
C VAL A 117 -1.25 10.42 12.75
N MET A 118 -2.57 10.64 12.67
CA MET A 118 -3.52 10.11 13.65
C MET A 118 -3.66 8.58 13.63
N THR A 119 -3.21 7.91 12.57
CA THR A 119 -3.26 6.44 12.47
C THR A 119 -2.19 5.76 13.32
N PHE A 120 -1.04 6.42 13.55
CA PHE A 120 0.07 5.87 14.31
C PHE A 120 -0.03 6.17 15.81
N GLU A 121 0.66 5.37 16.61
CA GLU A 121 0.80 5.65 18.04
C GLU A 121 1.51 7.00 18.27
N LYS A 122 1.02 7.76 19.25
CA LYS A 122 1.54 9.10 19.57
C LYS A 122 3.04 9.09 19.86
N ARG A 123 3.53 8.06 20.56
CA ARG A 123 4.95 7.92 20.91
C ARG A 123 5.81 7.76 19.65
N LEU A 124 5.40 6.89 18.73
CA LEU A 124 6.08 6.66 17.46
C LEU A 124 6.13 7.94 16.62
N MET A 125 5.01 8.67 16.52
CA MET A 125 4.98 9.93 15.77
C MET A 125 5.81 11.03 16.41
N HIS A 126 5.85 11.11 17.74
CA HIS A 126 6.69 12.07 18.44
C HIS A 126 8.18 11.83 18.16
N GLU A 127 8.59 10.56 18.17
CA GLU A 127 9.96 10.17 17.84
C GLU A 127 10.31 10.46 16.37
N ALA A 128 9.42 10.11 15.44
CA ALA A 128 9.59 10.39 14.01
C ALA A 128 9.72 11.90 13.74
N LEU A 129 8.88 12.73 14.37
CA LEU A 129 8.94 14.19 14.26
C LEU A 129 10.22 14.77 14.85
N SER A 130 10.65 14.28 16.02
CA SER A 130 11.92 14.68 16.65
C SER A 130 13.11 14.37 15.74
N LYS A 131 13.12 13.17 15.14
CA LYS A 131 14.16 12.75 14.20
C LYS A 131 14.15 13.60 12.93
N ALA A 132 12.97 13.83 12.33
CA ALA A 132 12.84 14.69 11.15
C ALA A 132 13.37 16.11 11.41
N ARG A 133 13.05 16.71 12.57
CA ARG A 133 13.59 18.03 12.95
C ARG A 133 15.11 18.05 13.04
N ARG A 134 15.74 17.01 13.60
CA ARG A 134 17.21 16.92 13.66
C ARG A 134 17.84 16.80 12.28
N VAL A 135 17.18 16.11 11.36
CA VAL A 135 17.67 15.91 9.98
C VAL A 135 17.48 17.17 9.12
N CYS A 136 16.41 17.93 9.34
CA CYS A 136 16.12 19.17 8.59
C CYS A 136 16.76 20.43 9.20
N ALA A 137 17.29 20.37 10.43
CA ALA A 137 17.95 21.50 11.09
C ALA A 137 19.21 22.05 10.38
N PRO A 138 20.03 21.26 9.68
CA PRO A 138 21.20 21.78 8.96
C PRO A 138 20.85 22.70 7.77
N ASP A 139 19.63 22.62 7.22
CA ASP A 139 19.24 23.33 6.00
C ASP A 139 18.73 24.77 6.24
N LEU A 140 18.74 25.26 7.49
CA LEU A 140 18.28 26.61 7.87
C LEU A 140 19.42 27.60 8.16
N HIS A 141 20.67 27.16 7.97
CA HIS A 141 21.88 28.00 8.14
C HIS A 141 22.72 28.06 6.85
N GLY A 142 22.06 28.15 5.69
CA GLY A 142 22.66 28.49 4.39
C GLY A 142 22.16 29.84 3.91
#